data_AF-A0A1A7ZW01-F1
#
_entry.id   AF-A0A1A7ZW01-F1
#
_cell.length_a   1.000
_cell.length_b   1.000
_cell.length_c   1.000
_cell.angle_alpha   90.00
_cell.angle_beta   90.00
_cell.angle_gamma   90.00
#
_symmetry.space_group_name_H-M   'P 1'
#
loop_
_entity.id
_entity.type
_entity.pdbx_description
1 polymer ?
#
loop_
_entity_poly.entity_id
_entity_poly.type
_entity_poly.pdbx_seq_one_letter_code
_entity_poly.pdbx_strand_id
1 'polypeptide(L)'
;KLTAQNLCDPLEFAPIQEVNRDLCDPEKLKTVERLVDDLSLALSQHFPRTWSYLSSPALDSNTAHPKLEISQDRKQVYWRRQPAGEGPTPQPYDSQYSVLAQESFTSGRHYWEVIVQDKPFWMVGVTTGLVNKNDSLTRSSFSLGVNNTSWCLYHGDGQYLACHDTQEKHLTVAKRVRKLGILANIQKGELSFYDADAMTLLHSFFVQCTEPLFPLFNPCMDMNGVNWQPLTLFWIKDPWNRCSDEDQHCGERKAH
;
A
#
# COMPACT_ATOMS: atom_id res chain seq x y z
N LYS A 1 -4.15 -5.12 -37.89
CA LYS A 1 -4.60 -3.77 -37.46
C LYS A 1 -5.94 -3.93 -36.77
N LEU A 2 -5.94 -4.11 -35.46
CA LEU A 2 -7.16 -4.17 -34.65
C LEU A 2 -7.23 -2.87 -33.86
N THR A 3 -8.18 -2.03 -34.23
CA THR A 3 -8.50 -0.75 -33.59
C THR A 3 -9.54 -1.05 -32.52
N ALA A 4 -9.17 -0.95 -31.24
CA ALA A 4 -10.13 -0.96 -30.13
C ALA A 4 -10.57 0.49 -29.89
N GLN A 5 -11.87 0.76 -30.07
CA GLN A 5 -12.48 2.03 -29.73
C GLN A 5 -12.65 2.08 -28.19
N ASN A 6 -11.95 3.02 -27.56
CA ASN A 6 -12.14 3.36 -26.16
C ASN A 6 -13.49 4.10 -26.02
N LEU A 7 -14.52 3.38 -25.59
CA LEU A 7 -15.75 3.94 -25.05
C LEU A 7 -15.91 3.41 -23.62
N CYS A 8 -15.16 3.99 -22.70
CA CYS A 8 -15.53 4.06 -21.30
C CYS A 8 -15.21 5.48 -20.86
N ASP A 9 -16.23 6.32 -20.84
CA ASP A 9 -16.15 7.60 -20.13
C ASP A 9 -15.76 7.34 -18.66
N PRO A 10 -14.98 8.24 -18.02
CA PRO A 10 -14.72 8.12 -16.59
C PRO A 10 -16.05 8.17 -15.86
N LEU A 11 -16.36 7.14 -15.07
CA LEU A 11 -17.45 7.22 -14.10
C LEU A 11 -17.04 8.26 -13.04
N GLU A 12 -17.40 9.52 -13.28
CA GLU A 12 -17.42 10.55 -12.25
C GLU A 12 -18.51 10.17 -11.25
N PHE A 13 -18.14 9.43 -10.22
CA PHE A 13 -19.01 9.25 -9.08
C PHE A 13 -19.04 10.57 -8.30
N ALA A 14 -20.22 11.19 -8.24
CA ALA A 14 -20.46 12.30 -7.34
C ALA A 14 -20.10 11.90 -5.89
N PRO A 15 -19.63 12.84 -5.05
CA PRO A 15 -19.41 12.57 -3.63
C PRO A 15 -20.68 11.99 -3.01
N ILE A 16 -20.56 10.83 -2.36
CA ILE A 16 -21.68 10.19 -1.68
C ILE A 16 -22.10 11.13 -0.54
N GLN A 17 -23.30 11.71 -0.64
CA GLN A 17 -23.86 12.48 0.47
C GLN A 17 -24.11 11.54 1.65
N GLU A 18 -23.58 11.89 2.82
CA GLU A 18 -23.94 11.23 4.07
C GLU A 18 -25.44 11.43 4.32
N VAL A 19 -26.19 10.33 4.28
CA VAL A 19 -27.62 10.34 4.58
C VAL A 19 -27.78 10.37 6.09
N ASN A 20 -28.45 11.40 6.60
CA ASN A 20 -28.85 11.46 8.00
C ASN A 20 -29.85 10.31 8.27
N ARG A 21 -29.41 9.29 9.01
CA ARG A 21 -30.17 8.08 9.33
C ARG A 21 -31.50 8.39 10.03
N ASP A 22 -31.57 9.49 10.77
CA ASP A 22 -32.76 9.89 11.54
C ASP A 22 -33.88 10.47 10.67
N LEU A 23 -33.56 10.86 9.43
CA LEU A 23 -34.51 11.41 8.46
C LEU A 23 -34.94 10.38 7.41
N CYS A 24 -34.34 9.19 7.42
CA CYS A 24 -34.61 8.15 6.43
C CYS A 24 -35.72 7.23 6.92
N ASP A 25 -36.69 6.94 6.04
CA ASP A 25 -37.73 5.96 6.31
C ASP A 25 -37.08 4.61 6.71
N PRO A 26 -37.37 4.05 7.90
CA PRO A 26 -36.75 2.82 8.38
C PRO A 26 -36.86 1.64 7.41
N GLU A 27 -37.95 1.56 6.64
CA GLU A 27 -38.15 0.49 5.66
C GLU A 27 -37.29 0.69 4.40
N LYS A 28 -37.03 1.95 4.02
CA LYS A 28 -36.06 2.26 2.95
C LYS A 28 -34.64 1.96 3.38
N LEU A 29 -34.27 2.28 4.63
CA LEU A 29 -32.94 1.98 5.16
C LEU A 29 -32.68 0.47 5.20
N LYS A 30 -33.63 -0.32 5.71
CA LYS A 30 -33.56 -1.79 5.67
C LYS A 30 -33.43 -2.35 4.25
N THR A 31 -34.15 -1.75 3.29
CA THR A 31 -34.06 -2.16 1.88
C THR A 31 -32.67 -1.89 1.31
N VAL A 32 -32.07 -0.75 1.63
CA VAL A 32 -30.70 -0.41 1.21
C VAL A 32 -29.68 -1.35 1.85
N GLU A 33 -29.80 -1.60 3.16
CA GLU A 33 -28.92 -2.55 3.87
C GLU A 33 -29.02 -3.95 3.24
N ARG A 34 -30.24 -4.43 2.97
CA ARG A 34 -30.44 -5.72 2.27
C ARG A 34 -29.83 -5.71 0.87
N LEU A 35 -29.96 -4.62 0.11
CA LEU A 35 -29.36 -4.52 -1.22
C LEU A 35 -27.83 -4.53 -1.15
N VAL A 36 -27.23 -3.90 -0.14
CA VAL A 36 -25.79 -3.96 0.11
C VAL A 36 -25.36 -5.39 0.42
N ASP A 37 -26.11 -6.10 1.27
CA ASP A 37 -25.85 -7.49 1.61
C ASP A 37 -25.99 -8.42 0.40
N ASP A 38 -27.06 -8.26 -0.38
CA ASP A 38 -27.32 -9.02 -1.60
C ASP A 38 -26.22 -8.78 -2.65
N LEU A 39 -25.77 -7.53 -2.80
CA LEU A 39 -24.68 -7.17 -3.71
C LEU A 39 -23.36 -7.77 -3.22
N SER A 40 -23.08 -7.70 -1.91
CA SER A 40 -21.89 -8.27 -1.29
C SER A 40 -21.87 -9.79 -1.44
N LEU A 41 -23.03 -10.44 -1.25
CA LEU A 41 -23.21 -11.87 -1.48
C LEU A 41 -23.02 -12.24 -2.96
N ALA A 42 -23.63 -11.51 -3.88
CA ALA A 42 -23.47 -11.74 -5.32
C ALA A 42 -22.01 -11.54 -5.76
N LEU A 43 -21.33 -10.52 -5.23
CA LEU A 43 -19.92 -10.29 -5.49
C LEU A 43 -19.04 -11.41 -4.94
N SER A 44 -19.33 -11.92 -3.74
CA SER A 44 -18.61 -13.07 -3.18
C SER A 44 -18.86 -14.37 -3.95
N GLN A 45 -20.05 -14.56 -4.53
CA GLN A 45 -20.43 -15.76 -5.28
C GLN A 45 -19.91 -15.75 -6.73
N HIS A 46 -19.94 -14.59 -7.40
CA HIS A 46 -19.50 -14.44 -8.79
C HIS A 46 -18.03 -14.01 -8.93
N PHE A 47 -17.46 -13.37 -7.91
CA PHE A 47 -16.05 -12.97 -7.85
C PHE A 47 -15.30 -13.50 -6.62
N PRO A 48 -15.46 -14.79 -6.20
CA PRO A 48 -14.77 -15.36 -5.04
C PRO A 48 -13.24 -15.34 -5.16
N ARG A 49 -12.71 -15.04 -6.35
CA ARG A 49 -11.28 -15.00 -6.66
C ARG A 49 -10.69 -13.60 -6.73
N THR A 50 -11.50 -12.55 -6.94
CA THR A 50 -10.96 -11.22 -7.21
C THR A 50 -10.45 -10.57 -5.92
N TRP A 51 -11.17 -10.75 -4.81
CA TRP A 51 -10.78 -10.23 -3.50
C TRP A 51 -10.03 -11.22 -2.62
N SER A 52 -10.06 -12.54 -2.92
CA SER A 52 -9.34 -13.54 -2.12
C SER A 52 -7.83 -13.35 -2.11
N TYR A 53 -7.30 -12.65 -3.11
CA TYR A 53 -5.88 -12.32 -3.18
C TYR A 53 -5.55 -10.98 -2.52
N LEU A 54 -6.56 -10.14 -2.23
CA LEU A 54 -6.34 -8.85 -1.59
C LEU A 54 -5.82 -9.08 -0.17
N SER A 55 -4.53 -8.86 -0.01
CA SER A 55 -3.81 -8.83 1.24
C SER A 55 -3.82 -7.40 1.78
N SER A 56 -3.94 -7.28 3.10
CA SER A 56 -3.74 -6.02 3.79
C SER A 56 -2.54 -6.15 4.74
N PRO A 57 -1.31 -6.17 4.20
CA PRO A 57 -0.12 -6.29 5.03
C PRO A 57 -0.08 -5.15 6.07
N ALA A 58 0.51 -5.41 7.23
CA ALA A 58 0.77 -4.41 8.25
C ALA A 58 2.25 -4.02 8.20
N LEU A 59 2.56 -2.74 8.43
CA LEU A 59 3.95 -2.27 8.51
C LEU A 59 4.62 -2.77 9.79
N ASP A 60 5.84 -3.29 9.69
CA ASP A 60 6.63 -3.76 10.83
C ASP A 60 7.53 -2.64 11.38
N SER A 61 7.13 -2.07 12.52
CA SER A 61 7.87 -1.04 13.23
C SER A 61 9.30 -1.43 13.61
N ASN A 62 9.60 -2.72 13.77
CA ASN A 62 10.95 -3.17 14.10
C ASN A 62 11.93 -3.03 12.92
N THR A 63 11.40 -2.94 11.70
CA THR A 63 12.19 -2.83 10.46
C THR A 63 12.29 -1.40 9.95
N ALA A 64 11.57 -0.47 10.58
CA ALA A 64 11.47 0.90 10.12
C ALA A 64 12.79 1.65 10.28
N HIS A 65 13.23 2.33 9.23
CA HIS A 65 14.35 3.24 9.33
C HIS A 65 14.07 4.33 10.40
N PRO A 66 15.04 4.74 11.24
CA PRO A 66 14.81 5.67 12.37
C PRO A 66 14.24 7.05 12.02
N LYS A 67 14.37 7.47 10.75
CA LYS A 67 13.76 8.70 10.20
C LYS A 67 12.35 8.51 9.64
N LEU A 68 11.76 7.33 9.80
CA LEU A 68 10.38 7.06 9.42
C LEU A 68 9.50 6.96 10.66
N GLU A 69 8.25 7.32 10.47
CA GLU A 69 7.18 7.11 11.44
C GLU A 69 6.07 6.27 10.80
N ILE A 70 5.51 5.38 11.60
CA ILE A 70 4.41 4.50 11.22
C ILE A 70 3.20 4.90 12.04
N SER A 71 2.02 4.96 11.41
CA SER A 71 0.76 5.21 12.09
C SER A 71 0.41 4.09 13.08
N GLN A 72 -0.42 4.40 14.07
CA GLN A 72 -0.82 3.44 15.11
C GLN A 72 -1.50 2.18 14.53
N ASP A 73 -2.26 2.33 13.44
CA ASP A 73 -2.93 1.24 12.73
C ASP A 73 -1.98 0.42 11.83
N ARG A 74 -0.68 0.80 11.75
CA ARG A 74 0.34 0.19 10.91
C ARG A 74 0.02 0.20 9.41
N LYS A 75 -0.81 1.15 8.95
CA LYS A 75 -1.19 1.29 7.54
C LYS A 75 -0.51 2.45 6.84
N GLN A 76 0.14 3.37 7.55
CA GLN A 76 0.81 4.51 6.95
C GLN A 76 2.27 4.58 7.36
N VAL A 77 3.13 4.95 6.42
CA VAL A 77 4.53 5.31 6.69
C VAL A 77 4.85 6.66 6.06
N TYR A 78 5.50 7.53 6.82
CA TYR A 78 5.93 8.85 6.36
C TYR A 78 7.31 9.21 6.93
N TRP A 79 7.92 10.21 6.32
CA TRP A 79 9.14 10.80 6.82
C TRP A 79 8.87 11.54 8.13
N ARG A 80 9.65 11.24 9.19
CA ARG A 80 9.58 11.94 10.47
C ARG A 80 9.85 13.42 10.25
N ARG A 81 8.90 14.27 10.67
CA ARG A 81 9.16 15.71 10.81
C ARG A 81 9.97 15.92 12.08
N GLN A 82 11.21 16.37 11.95
CA GLN A 82 12.01 16.78 13.11
C GLN A 82 11.41 18.05 13.73
N PRO A 83 11.20 18.09 15.06
CA PRO A 83 10.83 19.30 15.76
C PRO A 83 11.84 20.43 15.52
N ALA A 84 11.36 21.67 15.45
CA ALA A 84 12.22 22.84 15.39
C ALA A 84 13.10 22.90 16.65
N GLY A 85 14.42 22.71 16.49
CA GLY A 85 15.39 22.73 17.58
C GLY A 85 16.15 21.42 17.80
N GLU A 86 15.74 20.32 17.17
CA GLU A 86 16.63 19.15 17.07
C GLU A 86 17.80 19.47 16.15
N GLY A 87 19.03 19.33 16.66
CA GLY A 87 20.23 19.49 15.86
C GLY A 87 20.27 18.46 14.72
N PRO A 88 20.95 18.74 13.60
CA PRO A 88 21.08 17.79 12.51
C PRO A 88 21.64 16.48 13.05
N THR A 89 20.91 15.38 12.86
CA THR A 89 21.36 14.06 13.30
C THR A 89 22.61 13.71 12.50
N PRO A 90 23.78 13.54 13.15
CA PRO A 90 25.00 13.18 12.44
C PRO A 90 24.91 11.70 12.09
N GLN A 91 24.49 11.37 10.87
CA GLN A 91 24.56 9.99 10.40
C GLN A 91 25.10 9.88 8.97
N PRO A 92 25.88 8.82 8.71
CA PRO A 92 26.56 8.60 7.44
C PRO A 92 25.53 8.25 6.37
N TYR A 93 25.84 8.62 5.13
CA TYR A 93 25.19 8.14 3.92
C TYR A 93 24.87 6.65 4.03
N ASP A 94 23.61 6.31 4.27
CA ASP A 94 23.08 4.97 4.12
C ASP A 94 21.69 5.13 3.55
N SER A 95 21.60 4.89 2.26
CA SER A 95 20.74 5.64 1.36
C SER A 95 19.34 5.05 1.21
N GLN A 96 18.74 4.40 2.22
CA GLN A 96 17.38 3.86 2.07
C GLN A 96 16.48 3.97 3.30
N TYR A 97 15.54 4.90 3.19
CA TYR A 97 14.47 5.21 4.13
C TYR A 97 13.29 4.24 3.97
N SER A 98 13.52 2.99 4.32
CA SER A 98 12.60 1.88 4.05
C SER A 98 12.00 1.27 5.32
N VAL A 99 10.87 0.57 5.14
CA VAL A 99 10.20 -0.28 6.12
C VAL A 99 9.62 -1.50 5.41
N LEU A 100 9.55 -2.64 6.09
CA LEU A 100 8.95 -3.88 5.59
C LEU A 100 7.53 -4.07 6.12
N ALA A 101 6.75 -4.89 5.42
CA ALA A 101 5.57 -5.50 6.02
C ALA A 101 5.95 -6.59 7.03
N GLN A 102 5.08 -6.82 8.00
CA GLN A 102 5.19 -7.88 8.98
C GLN A 102 4.95 -9.26 8.35
N GLU A 103 4.00 -9.34 7.41
CA GLU A 103 3.72 -10.55 6.66
C GLU A 103 4.73 -10.76 5.53
N SER A 104 5.09 -12.02 5.32
CA SER A 104 5.82 -12.47 4.13
C SER A 104 5.01 -13.48 3.36
N PHE A 105 5.27 -13.55 2.06
CA PHE A 105 4.59 -14.45 1.15
C PHE A 105 5.56 -15.55 0.69
N THR A 106 5.17 -16.80 0.92
CA THR A 106 5.97 -18.00 0.58
C THR A 106 5.30 -18.89 -0.47
N SER A 107 4.00 -18.72 -0.68
CA SER A 107 3.22 -19.44 -1.69
C SER A 107 1.95 -18.66 -2.02
N GLY A 108 1.30 -18.96 -3.14
CA GLY A 108 0.03 -18.34 -3.50
C GLY A 108 0.15 -17.12 -4.39
N ARG A 109 -1.02 -16.49 -4.59
CA ARG A 109 -1.15 -15.19 -5.22
C ARG A 109 -1.57 -14.18 -4.16
N HIS A 110 -0.85 -13.07 -4.09
CA HIS A 110 -1.10 -11.99 -3.14
C HIS A 110 -1.15 -10.69 -3.91
N TYR A 111 -2.14 -9.88 -3.62
CA TYR A 111 -2.36 -8.59 -4.21
C TYR A 111 -2.52 -7.56 -3.11
N TRP A 112 -1.84 -6.42 -3.17
CA TRP A 112 -2.06 -5.33 -2.25
C TRP A 112 -1.92 -4.00 -2.98
N GLU A 113 -2.53 -2.97 -2.41
CA GLU A 113 -2.55 -1.64 -2.99
C GLU A 113 -1.92 -0.63 -2.04
N VAL A 114 -1.16 0.30 -2.60
CA VAL A 114 -0.53 1.41 -1.90
C VAL A 114 -1.05 2.71 -2.49
N ILE A 115 -1.74 3.48 -1.68
CA ILE A 115 -2.14 4.84 -1.99
C ILE A 115 -0.90 5.73 -1.91
N VAL A 116 -0.56 6.34 -3.04
CA VAL A 116 0.58 7.28 -3.21
C VAL A 116 0.11 8.70 -3.52
N GLN A 117 -1.14 8.88 -3.98
CA GLN A 117 -1.76 10.17 -4.34
C GLN A 117 -0.82 11.03 -5.21
N ASP A 118 -0.65 12.31 -4.85
CA ASP A 118 0.19 13.26 -5.56
C ASP A 118 1.62 13.33 -5.01
N LYS A 119 2.03 12.34 -4.20
CA LYS A 119 3.37 12.28 -3.59
C LYS A 119 4.46 12.28 -4.68
N PRO A 120 5.37 13.26 -4.68
CA PRO A 120 6.32 13.46 -5.78
C PRO A 120 7.44 12.44 -5.84
N PHE A 121 7.81 11.83 -4.70
CA PHE A 121 8.87 10.82 -4.63
C PHE A 121 8.46 9.66 -3.75
N TRP A 122 8.62 8.43 -4.27
CA TRP A 122 8.41 7.22 -3.50
C TRP A 122 9.06 6.02 -4.19
N MET A 123 9.29 4.97 -3.42
CA MET A 123 9.71 3.67 -3.93
C MET A 123 8.95 2.57 -3.21
N VAL A 124 8.35 1.65 -3.97
CA VAL A 124 7.51 0.57 -3.44
C VAL A 124 7.85 -0.72 -4.18
N GLY A 125 7.99 -1.82 -3.44
CA GLY A 125 8.38 -3.08 -4.03
C GLY A 125 8.33 -4.24 -3.06
N VAL A 126 9.19 -5.23 -3.33
CA VAL A 126 9.41 -6.39 -2.47
C VAL A 126 10.90 -6.66 -2.32
N THR A 127 11.26 -7.33 -1.24
CA THR A 127 12.60 -7.91 -1.04
C THR A 127 12.51 -9.36 -0.59
N THR A 128 13.58 -10.11 -0.80
CA THR A 128 13.74 -11.47 -0.32
C THR A 128 15.03 -11.64 0.49
N GLY A 129 15.19 -12.76 1.21
CA GLY A 129 16.47 -13.15 1.80
C GLY A 129 16.86 -12.49 3.13
N LEU A 130 15.91 -12.00 3.93
CA LEU A 130 16.20 -11.37 5.24
C LEU A 130 16.60 -12.39 6.34
N VAL A 131 16.64 -13.69 6.04
CA VAL A 131 16.83 -14.78 7.02
C VAL A 131 18.23 -15.39 6.90
N ASN A 132 19.29 -14.58 6.93
CA ASN A 132 20.62 -15.08 7.26
C ASN A 132 21.05 -14.58 8.64
N LYS A 133 20.93 -15.51 9.60
CA LYS A 133 21.51 -15.55 10.95
C LYS A 133 22.95 -15.01 10.98
N ASN A 134 23.26 -14.31 12.07
CA ASN A 134 24.59 -14.17 12.67
C ASN A 134 25.65 -13.29 12.01
N ASP A 135 25.36 -12.59 10.91
CA ASP A 135 26.16 -11.42 10.57
C ASP A 135 25.36 -10.18 10.91
N SER A 136 26.03 -9.17 11.44
CA SER A 136 25.45 -7.84 11.58
C SER A 136 24.64 -7.53 10.32
N LEU A 137 23.37 -7.13 10.49
CA LEU A 137 22.53 -6.61 9.40
C LEU A 137 23.33 -5.47 8.75
N THR A 138 24.16 -5.80 7.77
CA THR A 138 25.00 -4.83 7.09
C THR A 138 24.00 -3.97 6.38
N ARG A 139 23.94 -2.72 6.85
CA ARG A 139 22.94 -1.70 6.53
C ARG A 139 22.76 -1.46 5.02
N SER A 140 23.68 -2.01 4.20
CA SER A 140 23.60 -2.14 2.74
C SER A 140 22.54 -3.12 2.20
N SER A 141 22.05 -4.08 2.99
CA SER A 141 21.12 -5.13 2.55
C SER A 141 19.67 -4.66 2.33
N PHE A 142 19.34 -3.45 2.79
CA PHE A 142 18.01 -2.85 2.60
C PHE A 142 17.93 -1.99 1.33
N SER A 143 18.93 -2.08 0.46
CA SER A 143 19.01 -1.23 -0.72
C SER A 143 18.14 -1.76 -1.87
N LEU A 144 16.85 -1.38 -1.89
CA LEU A 144 15.89 -1.53 -2.99
C LEU A 144 16.52 -1.22 -4.35
N GLY A 145 16.32 -2.14 -5.29
CA GLY A 145 16.64 -1.97 -6.70
C GLY A 145 18.14 -2.02 -7.02
N VAL A 146 19.03 -2.02 -6.02
CA VAL A 146 20.49 -2.06 -6.20
C VAL A 146 21.12 -3.36 -5.71
N ASN A 147 20.30 -4.38 -5.51
CA ASN A 147 20.72 -5.75 -5.21
C ASN A 147 19.87 -6.75 -5.99
N ASN A 148 20.32 -7.99 -6.03
CA ASN A 148 19.62 -9.10 -6.67
C ASN A 148 18.48 -9.67 -5.80
N THR A 149 18.23 -9.10 -4.62
CA THR A 149 17.20 -9.57 -3.68
C THR A 149 15.98 -8.66 -3.60
N SER A 150 15.94 -7.56 -4.35
CA SER A 150 14.84 -6.60 -4.31
C SER A 150 14.40 -6.14 -5.70
N TRP A 151 13.09 -5.87 -5.80
CA TRP A 151 12.41 -5.43 -7.01
C TRP A 151 11.43 -4.32 -6.63
N CYS A 152 11.49 -3.18 -7.30
CA CYS A 152 10.60 -2.06 -6.97
C CYS A 152 10.25 -1.21 -8.19
N LEU A 153 9.19 -0.42 -8.01
CA LEU A 153 8.99 0.80 -8.78
C LEU A 153 9.43 2.00 -7.97
N TYR A 154 10.20 2.87 -8.63
CA TYR A 154 10.51 4.21 -8.18
C TYR A 154 9.68 5.22 -8.98
N HIS A 155 9.19 6.25 -8.29
CA HIS A 155 8.65 7.45 -8.90
C HIS A 155 9.37 8.66 -8.33
N GLY A 156 9.78 9.57 -9.22
CA GLY A 156 10.41 10.85 -8.87
C GLY A 156 10.11 11.90 -9.92
N ASP A 157 9.49 13.00 -9.52
CA ASP A 157 9.18 14.14 -10.38
C ASP A 157 8.53 13.76 -11.73
N GLY A 158 7.58 12.82 -11.70
CA GLY A 158 6.82 12.38 -12.88
C GLY A 158 7.53 11.33 -13.73
N GLN A 159 8.76 10.94 -13.38
CA GLN A 159 9.43 9.78 -13.95
C GLN A 159 9.10 8.52 -13.17
N TYR A 160 9.01 7.40 -13.87
CA TYR A 160 8.79 6.08 -13.29
C TYR A 160 9.89 5.14 -13.75
N LEU A 161 10.52 4.43 -12.82
CA LEU A 161 11.56 3.44 -13.09
C LEU A 161 11.16 2.10 -12.47
N ALA A 162 11.38 1.03 -13.21
CA ALA A 162 11.46 -0.31 -12.65
C ALA A 162 12.92 -0.60 -12.30
N CYS A 163 13.20 -0.92 -11.04
CA CYS A 163 14.55 -1.07 -10.52
C CYS A 163 14.78 -2.48 -9.96
N HIS A 164 15.88 -3.11 -10.36
CA HIS A 164 16.34 -4.41 -9.85
C HIS A 164 17.83 -4.59 -10.18
N ASP A 165 18.62 -5.10 -9.24
CA ASP A 165 20.03 -5.47 -9.46
C ASP A 165 20.86 -4.36 -10.13
N THR A 166 20.73 -3.12 -9.64
CA THR A 166 21.35 -1.89 -10.15
C THR A 166 20.91 -1.46 -11.56
N GLN A 167 19.96 -2.19 -12.16
CA GLN A 167 19.39 -1.86 -13.46
C GLN A 167 18.11 -1.05 -13.28
N GLU A 168 17.98 -0.01 -14.09
CA GLU A 168 16.83 0.88 -14.11
C GLU A 168 16.20 0.87 -15.50
N LYS A 169 14.89 0.63 -15.55
CA LYS A 169 14.10 0.71 -16.79
C LYS A 169 13.08 1.83 -16.68
N HIS A 170 13.22 2.85 -17.51
CA HIS A 170 12.22 3.90 -17.65
C HIS A 170 10.89 3.33 -18.14
N LEU A 171 9.81 3.69 -17.45
CA LEU A 171 8.45 3.32 -17.78
C LEU A 171 7.72 4.52 -18.40
N THR A 172 6.98 4.26 -19.47
CA THR A 172 6.08 5.27 -20.04
C THR A 172 4.73 5.16 -19.36
N VAL A 173 4.42 6.10 -18.48
CA VAL A 173 3.16 6.14 -17.74
C VAL A 173 2.36 7.35 -18.21
N ALA A 174 1.17 7.12 -18.77
CA ALA A 174 0.37 8.16 -19.42
C ALA A 174 -0.25 9.17 -18.44
N LYS A 175 -0.63 8.70 -17.25
CA LYS A 175 -1.20 9.51 -16.17
C LYS A 175 -0.48 9.18 -14.87
N ARG A 176 -0.36 10.16 -13.98
CA ARG A 176 0.26 9.93 -12.67
C ARG A 176 -0.53 8.88 -11.89
N VAL A 177 0.17 7.83 -11.45
CA VAL A 177 -0.36 6.77 -10.58
C VAL A 177 -0.67 7.36 -9.22
N ARG A 178 -1.94 7.28 -8.79
CA ARG A 178 -2.38 7.67 -7.43
C ARG A 178 -2.54 6.49 -6.49
N LYS A 179 -2.77 5.31 -7.05
CA LYS A 179 -2.84 4.05 -6.32
C LYS A 179 -2.06 2.98 -7.08
N LEU A 180 -1.03 2.45 -6.44
CA LEU A 180 -0.17 1.41 -7.00
C LEU A 180 -0.68 0.04 -6.54
N GLY A 181 -1.03 -0.84 -7.47
CA GLY A 181 -1.34 -2.23 -7.20
C GLY A 181 -0.14 -3.13 -7.41
N ILE A 182 0.10 -4.08 -6.51
CA ILE A 182 1.19 -5.04 -6.61
C ILE A 182 0.61 -6.45 -6.53
N LEU A 183 0.88 -7.27 -7.54
CA LEU A 183 0.52 -8.69 -7.61
C LEU A 183 1.79 -9.54 -7.53
N ALA A 184 1.92 -10.31 -6.45
CA ALA A 184 2.92 -11.35 -6.32
C ALA A 184 2.27 -12.72 -6.58
N ASN A 185 2.67 -13.37 -7.68
CA ASN A 185 2.23 -14.70 -8.06
C ASN A 185 3.41 -15.67 -7.94
N ILE A 186 3.55 -16.22 -6.74
CA ILE A 186 4.73 -17.00 -6.34
C ILE A 186 4.84 -18.27 -7.17
N GLN A 187 3.73 -18.94 -7.49
CA GLN A 187 3.77 -20.17 -8.31
C GLN A 187 4.27 -19.94 -9.73
N LYS A 188 4.05 -18.74 -10.30
CA LYS A 188 4.52 -18.41 -11.65
C LYS A 188 5.84 -17.63 -11.65
N GLY A 189 6.37 -17.30 -10.47
CA GLY A 189 7.53 -16.42 -10.35
C GLY A 189 7.29 -15.05 -10.98
N GLU A 190 6.10 -14.48 -10.77
CA GLU A 190 5.69 -13.22 -11.40
C GLU A 190 5.43 -12.17 -10.32
N LEU A 191 6.02 -10.99 -10.49
CA LEU A 191 5.75 -9.80 -9.68
C LEU A 191 5.34 -8.66 -10.61
N SER A 192 4.06 -8.29 -10.56
CA SER A 192 3.46 -7.32 -11.48
C SER A 192 2.97 -6.08 -10.74
N PHE A 193 3.24 -4.92 -11.32
CA PHE A 193 2.87 -3.60 -10.81
C PHE A 193 1.84 -2.94 -11.72
N TYR A 194 0.81 -2.35 -11.13
CA TYR A 194 -0.34 -1.78 -11.83
C TYR A 194 -0.63 -0.36 -11.36
N ASP A 195 -1.12 0.48 -12.26
CA ASP A 195 -2.00 1.58 -11.88
C ASP A 195 -3.33 0.93 -11.47
N ALA A 196 -3.62 0.91 -10.17
CA ALA A 196 -4.78 0.24 -9.62
C ALA A 196 -6.09 0.94 -9.99
N ASP A 197 -6.07 2.27 -10.13
CA ASP A 197 -7.26 3.04 -10.50
C ASP A 197 -7.60 2.84 -11.98
N ALA A 198 -6.59 2.80 -12.85
CA ALA A 198 -6.78 2.55 -14.29
C ALA A 198 -6.82 1.05 -14.66
N MET A 199 -6.48 0.16 -13.71
CA MET A 199 -6.28 -1.27 -13.93
C MET A 199 -5.29 -1.58 -15.07
N THR A 200 -4.24 -0.76 -15.22
CA THR A 200 -3.25 -0.92 -16.30
C THR A 200 -1.93 -1.44 -15.76
N LEU A 201 -1.31 -2.39 -16.48
CA LEU A 201 0.00 -2.93 -16.12
C LEU A 201 1.08 -1.87 -16.40
N LEU A 202 1.87 -1.56 -15.37
CA LEU A 202 3.03 -0.66 -15.46
C LEU A 202 4.28 -1.46 -15.80
N HIS A 203 4.53 -2.54 -15.05
CA HIS A 203 5.70 -3.38 -15.23
C HIS A 203 5.50 -4.76 -14.61
N SER A 204 6.25 -5.76 -15.10
CA SER A 204 6.28 -7.10 -14.52
C SER A 204 7.71 -7.63 -14.50
N PHE A 205 8.12 -8.15 -13.36
CA PHE A 205 9.38 -8.85 -13.18
C PHE A 205 9.13 -10.36 -13.13
N PHE A 206 10.11 -11.11 -13.65
CA PHE A 206 10.22 -12.53 -13.35
C PHE A 206 11.08 -12.71 -12.09
N VAL A 207 10.51 -13.28 -11.04
CA VAL A 207 11.11 -13.43 -9.71
C VAL A 207 11.07 -14.89 -9.30
N GLN A 208 12.22 -15.56 -9.25
CA GLN A 208 12.31 -16.90 -8.68
C GLN A 208 12.24 -16.81 -7.15
N CYS A 209 11.04 -17.04 -6.62
CA CYS A 209 10.76 -16.95 -5.19
C CYS A 209 11.15 -18.27 -4.49
N THR A 210 12.43 -18.48 -4.23
CA THR A 210 12.90 -19.59 -3.37
C THR A 210 12.82 -19.25 -1.90
N GLU A 211 12.89 -17.95 -1.58
CA GLU A 211 12.87 -17.37 -0.26
C GLU A 211 11.57 -16.57 -0.05
N PRO A 212 11.12 -16.32 1.20
CA PRO A 212 9.94 -15.50 1.45
C PRO A 212 10.07 -14.10 0.86
N LEU A 213 8.99 -13.60 0.25
CA LEU A 213 8.88 -12.23 -0.24
C LEU A 213 8.27 -11.32 0.82
N PHE A 214 8.93 -10.21 1.10
CA PHE A 214 8.46 -9.17 2.01
C PHE A 214 8.10 -7.92 1.22
N PRO A 215 6.86 -7.42 1.30
CA PRO A 215 6.52 -6.08 0.85
C PRO A 215 7.42 -5.04 1.52
N LEU A 216 7.88 -4.05 0.73
CA LEU A 216 8.80 -3.03 1.18
C LEU A 216 8.35 -1.65 0.68
N PHE A 217 8.38 -0.68 1.58
CA PHE A 217 7.87 0.68 1.37
C PHE A 217 8.93 1.71 1.73
N ASN A 218 9.14 2.70 0.87
CA ASN A 218 10.06 3.81 1.09
C ASN A 218 9.38 5.12 0.67
N PRO A 219 8.94 5.97 1.61
CA PRO A 219 8.28 7.23 1.29
C PRO A 219 9.24 8.31 0.77
N CYS A 220 10.53 7.99 0.61
CA CYS A 220 11.62 8.93 0.37
C CYS A 220 11.73 10.01 1.47
N MET A 221 12.78 10.82 1.41
CA MET A 221 12.93 11.92 2.35
C MET A 221 11.95 13.05 2.06
N ASP A 222 11.66 13.84 3.10
CA ASP A 222 10.99 15.11 2.87
C ASP A 222 11.92 16.07 2.09
N MET A 223 11.42 16.57 0.97
CA MET A 223 12.13 17.54 0.12
C MET A 223 11.61 18.93 0.41
N ASN A 224 12.07 19.52 1.52
CA ASN A 224 11.69 20.88 1.96
C ASN A 224 10.16 21.05 2.12
N GLY A 225 9.48 20.08 2.74
CA GLY A 225 8.04 20.12 2.95
C GLY A 225 7.19 19.80 1.72
N VAL A 226 7.78 19.26 0.65
CA VAL A 226 7.05 18.91 -0.59
C VAL A 226 6.69 17.42 -0.66
N ASN A 227 7.36 16.56 0.13
CA ASN A 227 7.20 15.10 0.07
C ASN A 227 6.76 14.48 1.41
N TRP A 228 6.03 15.24 2.24
CA TRP A 228 5.64 14.84 3.60
C TRP A 228 4.47 13.86 3.64
N GLN A 229 3.70 13.71 2.56
CA GLN A 229 2.54 12.83 2.52
C GLN A 229 2.97 11.38 2.74
N PRO A 230 2.16 10.56 3.44
CA PRO A 230 2.49 9.17 3.70
C PRO A 230 2.34 8.30 2.45
N LEU A 231 3.00 7.16 2.47
CA LEU A 231 2.52 5.98 1.76
C LEU A 231 1.45 5.32 2.64
N THR A 232 0.28 5.02 2.07
CA THR A 232 -0.82 4.41 2.81
C THR A 232 -1.19 3.07 2.19
N LEU A 233 -1.15 2.00 2.96
CA LEU A 233 -1.67 0.70 2.58
C LEU A 233 -3.19 0.77 2.50
N PHE A 234 -3.72 0.45 1.32
CA PHE A 234 -5.15 0.36 1.12
C PHE A 234 -5.68 -0.89 1.81
N TRP A 235 -6.84 -0.76 2.43
CA TRP A 235 -7.55 -1.85 3.07
C TRP A 235 -9.03 -1.55 3.03
N ILE A 236 -9.84 -2.60 2.93
CA ILE A 236 -11.28 -2.49 3.00
C ILE A 236 -11.65 -2.64 4.47
N LYS A 237 -12.29 -1.62 5.06
CA LYS A 237 -12.93 -1.78 6.37
C LYS A 237 -13.94 -2.90 6.25
N ASP A 238 -13.75 -3.98 7.02
CA ASP A 238 -14.80 -4.99 7.17
C ASP A 238 -16.06 -4.28 7.67
N PRO A 239 -17.15 -4.25 6.88
CA PRO A 239 -18.38 -3.55 7.25
C PRO A 239 -19.00 -4.09 8.56
N TRP A 240 -18.56 -5.28 8.98
CA TRP A 240 -19.07 -6.04 10.11
C TRP A 240 -18.30 -5.82 11.42
N ASN A 241 -17.15 -5.14 11.40
CA ASN A 241 -16.44 -4.73 12.62
C ASN A 241 -17.02 -3.42 13.16
N ARG A 242 -18.27 -3.48 13.65
CA ARG A 242 -18.96 -2.38 14.35
C ARG A 242 -18.94 -2.51 15.88
N CYS A 243 -18.09 -3.35 16.45
CA CYS A 243 -17.95 -3.48 17.90
C CYS A 243 -16.54 -3.08 18.34
N SER A 244 -16.34 -1.80 18.67
CA SER A 244 -15.39 -1.38 19.73
C SER A 244 -15.35 0.13 20.02
N ASP A 245 -15.99 1.00 19.23
CA ASP A 245 -15.81 2.45 19.40
C ASP A 245 -16.91 3.17 20.21
N GLU A 246 -17.93 2.48 20.75
CA GLU A 246 -18.99 3.11 21.57
C GLU A 246 -18.80 3.01 23.10
N ASP A 247 -17.79 2.28 23.62
CA ASP A 247 -17.62 2.09 25.07
C ASP A 247 -16.68 3.12 25.77
N GLN A 248 -16.54 4.34 25.23
CA GLN A 248 -15.79 5.43 25.90
C GLN A 248 -16.62 6.64 26.34
N HIS A 249 -17.95 6.53 26.39
CA HIS A 249 -18.78 7.65 26.87
C HIS A 249 -20.00 7.30 27.72
N CYS A 250 -19.88 6.34 28.65
CA CYS A 250 -20.83 6.26 29.77
C CYS A 250 -20.17 5.69 31.03
N GLY A 251 -19.77 6.58 31.94
CA GLY A 251 -19.18 6.15 33.21
C GLY A 251 -18.98 7.24 34.27
N GLU A 252 -19.68 8.37 34.22
CA GLU A 252 -19.82 9.26 35.38
C GLU A 252 -21.30 9.58 35.64
N ARG A 253 -21.85 8.96 36.70
CA ARG A 253 -22.65 9.60 37.78
C ARG A 253 -23.40 8.58 38.64
N LYS A 254 -23.09 8.63 39.96
CA LYS A 254 -23.95 8.36 41.16
C LYS A 254 -24.45 6.92 41.37
N ALA A 255 -24.66 6.37 42.56
CA ALA A 255 -24.61 6.73 44.00
C ALA A 255 -24.38 5.40 44.76
N HIS A 256 -23.74 5.31 45.93
CA HIS A 256 -24.17 5.76 47.26
C HIS A 256 -22.99 5.62 48.23
#